data_AF-A0A9W7HVT6-F1
#
_entry.id   AF-A0A9W7HVT6-F1
#
_cell.length_a   1.000
_cell.length_b   1.000
_cell.length_c   1.000
_cell.angle_alpha   90.00
_cell.angle_beta   90.00
_cell.angle_gamma   90.00
#
_symmetry.space_group_name_H-M   'P 1'
#
loop_
_entity.id
_entity.type
_entity.pdbx_description
1 polymer ?
#
loop_
_entity_poly.entity_id
_entity_poly.type
_entity_poly.pdbx_seq_one_letter_code
_entity_poly.pdbx_strand_id
1 'polypeptide(L)'
;MQVNLRLKNRNATTSLEMMVNMQVNLRLKNTTIRDLLEMMVNMQVNLRLKNRNATTSLEQYCIDTVMTVWHYHGGCRIGKVVDKDFKVFGVDGLRVIDASTFSFSPGTNPQATIMMLGRSMGRRILQRRRR
;
A
#
# COMPACT_ATOMS: atom_id res chain seq x y z
N MET A 1 14.16 -5.27 -17.89
CA MET A 1 14.08 -3.82 -18.17
C MET A 1 14.63 -3.09 -16.95
N GLN A 2 15.91 -2.75 -16.97
CA GLN A 2 16.60 -2.02 -15.90
C GLN A 2 16.33 -0.52 -16.12
N VAL A 3 15.70 0.15 -15.16
CA VAL A 3 15.54 1.60 -15.18
C VAL A 3 16.62 2.18 -14.30
N ASN A 4 17.67 2.73 -14.92
CA ASN A 4 18.70 3.52 -14.24
C ASN A 4 18.17 4.94 -14.02
N LEU A 5 17.77 5.27 -12.80
CA LEU A 5 17.54 6.65 -12.37
C LEU A 5 18.86 7.24 -11.88
N ARG A 6 19.46 8.10 -12.70
CA ARG A 6 20.65 8.87 -12.36
C ARG A 6 20.25 10.03 -11.45
N LEU A 7 20.39 9.87 -10.13
CA LEU A 7 20.18 10.95 -9.16
C LEU A 7 21.39 11.91 -9.18
N LYS A 8 21.18 13.10 -9.73
CA LYS A 8 22.05 14.27 -9.52
C LYS A 8 21.56 15.02 -8.28
N ASN A 9 22.10 14.74 -7.10
CA ASN A 9 22.55 15.72 -6.10
C ASN A 9 22.97 15.01 -4.81
N ARG A 10 24.15 15.36 -4.26
CA ARG A 10 24.85 14.57 -3.23
C ARG A 10 24.52 14.86 -1.76
N ASN A 11 23.55 15.73 -1.43
CA ASN A 11 23.41 16.22 -0.04
C ASN A 11 21.98 16.13 0.53
N ALA A 12 21.26 15.04 0.28
CA ALA A 12 20.06 14.73 1.06
C ALA A 12 19.99 13.22 1.29
N THR A 13 20.45 12.79 2.47
CA THR A 13 20.10 11.52 3.09
C THR A 13 18.57 11.49 3.27
N THR A 14 17.87 11.16 2.19
CA THR A 14 16.43 11.00 2.17
C THR A 14 16.11 9.63 2.75
N SER A 15 15.13 9.59 3.63
CA SER A 15 14.55 8.39 4.25
C SER A 15 14.29 7.24 3.26
N LEU A 16 14.09 7.54 1.98
CA LEU A 16 13.99 6.55 0.91
C LEU A 16 15.30 5.78 0.65
N GLU A 17 16.47 6.43 0.63
CA GLU A 17 17.74 5.70 0.46
C GLU A 17 18.03 4.82 1.67
N MET A 18 17.68 5.27 2.88
CA MET A 18 17.72 4.43 4.07
C MET A 18 16.77 3.23 3.97
N MET A 19 15.54 3.42 3.47
CA MET A 19 14.57 2.33 3.25
C MET A 19 15.02 1.35 2.15
N VAL A 20 15.57 1.86 1.05
CA VAL A 20 16.08 1.02 -0.05
C VAL A 20 17.33 0.24 0.41
N ASN A 21 18.23 0.87 1.16
CA ASN A 21 19.39 0.18 1.74
C ASN A 21 18.99 -0.83 2.83
N MET A 22 17.87 -0.63 3.53
CA MET A 22 17.31 -1.60 4.48
C MET A 22 16.77 -2.86 3.79
N GLN A 23 16.34 -2.76 2.52
CA GLN A 23 15.88 -3.89 1.71
C GLN A 23 17.03 -4.67 1.03
N VAL A 24 18.28 -4.20 1.14
CA VAL A 24 19.43 -4.84 0.51
C VAL A 24 20.40 -5.32 1.58
N ASN A 25 20.33 -6.63 1.85
CA ASN A 25 21.34 -7.46 2.54
C ASN A 25 21.18 -7.73 4.05
N LEU A 26 20.04 -8.29 4.48
CA LEU A 26 19.90 -8.95 5.80
C LEU A 26 20.53 -10.36 5.83
N ARG A 27 21.75 -10.53 5.31
CA ARG A 27 22.56 -11.73 5.60
C ARG A 27 23.49 -11.44 6.77
N LEU A 28 22.90 -11.30 7.95
CA LEU A 28 23.65 -11.32 9.19
C LEU A 28 24.10 -12.78 9.42
N LYS A 29 25.39 -13.05 9.16
CA LYS A 29 25.99 -14.35 9.45
C LYS A 29 25.85 -14.58 10.97
N ASN A 30 25.32 -15.75 11.35
CA ASN A 30 25.16 -16.20 12.74
C ASN A 30 23.89 -15.72 13.51
N THR A 31 22.86 -15.22 12.83
CA THR A 31 21.57 -14.88 13.47
C THR A 31 20.51 -15.96 13.22
N THR A 32 19.74 -16.32 14.23
CA THR A 32 18.58 -17.21 14.09
C THR A 32 17.33 -16.44 13.65
N ILE A 33 16.30 -17.15 13.18
CA ILE A 33 14.99 -16.55 12.87
C ILE A 33 14.40 -15.89 14.12
N ARG A 34 14.56 -16.51 15.30
CA ARG A 34 14.07 -15.95 16.56
C ARG A 34 14.70 -14.60 16.85
N ASP A 35 16.02 -14.47 16.67
CA ASP A 35 16.73 -13.20 16.88
C ASP A 35 16.23 -12.11 15.93
N LEU A 36 15.93 -12.45 14.66
CA LEU A 36 15.35 -11.52 13.70
C LEU A 36 13.94 -11.07 14.11
N LEU A 37 13.11 -12.01 14.58
CA LEU A 37 11.78 -11.68 15.09
C LEU A 37 11.86 -10.81 16.35
N GLU A 38 12.80 -11.07 17.26
CA GLU A 38 12.99 -10.25 18.46
C GLU A 38 13.45 -8.83 18.11
N MET A 39 14.35 -8.69 17.14
CA MET A 39 14.75 -7.38 16.63
C MET A 39 13.55 -6.61 16.07
N MET A 40 12.72 -7.24 15.24
CA MET A 40 11.52 -6.63 14.66
C MET A 40 10.48 -6.29 15.73
N VAL A 41 10.25 -7.17 16.70
CA VAL A 41 9.37 -6.91 17.84
C VAL A 41 9.88 -5.73 18.63
N ASN A 42 11.18 -5.57 18.84
CA ASN A 42 11.72 -4.45 19.62
C ASN A 42 11.69 -3.11 18.88
N MET A 43 11.64 -3.10 17.54
CA MET A 43 11.38 -1.87 16.78
C MET A 43 9.98 -1.33 17.11
N GLN A 44 9.88 -0.07 17.49
CA GLN A 44 8.61 0.58 17.83
C GLN A 44 7.88 0.99 16.55
N VAL A 45 7.37 0.00 15.81
CA VAL A 45 6.68 0.20 14.52
C VAL A 45 5.21 0.58 14.68
N ASN A 46 4.63 0.35 15.86
CA ASN A 46 3.26 0.71 16.20
C ASN A 46 3.13 1.01 17.71
N LEU A 47 1.93 1.41 18.14
CA LEU A 47 1.62 1.74 19.55
C LEU A 47 1.04 0.56 20.35
N ARG A 48 1.18 -0.68 19.86
CA ARG A 48 0.64 -1.85 20.55
C ARG A 48 1.56 -2.28 21.69
N LEU A 49 0.96 -2.75 22.79
CA LEU A 49 1.71 -3.40 23.86
C LEU A 49 2.23 -4.74 23.35
N LYS A 50 3.54 -4.97 23.54
CA LYS A 50 4.23 -6.16 23.04
C LYS A 50 4.19 -7.26 24.10
N ASN A 51 3.79 -8.46 23.71
CA ASN A 51 3.71 -9.59 24.62
C ASN A 51 5.10 -10.23 24.82
N ARG A 52 5.34 -10.77 26.02
CA ARG A 52 6.58 -11.52 26.33
C ARG A 52 6.80 -12.72 25.41
N ASN A 53 5.72 -13.27 24.86
CA ASN A 53 5.73 -14.44 23.99
C ASN A 53 5.62 -14.09 22.50
N ALA A 54 5.81 -12.82 22.12
CA ALA A 54 5.60 -12.34 20.75
C ALA A 54 6.43 -13.10 19.70
N THR A 55 7.58 -13.66 20.05
CA THR A 55 8.45 -14.41 19.12
C THR A 55 8.28 -15.92 19.18
N THR A 56 7.43 -16.43 20.08
CA THR A 56 7.16 -17.87 20.22
C THR A 56 5.97 -18.32 19.36
N SER A 57 5.06 -17.41 19.00
CA SER A 57 3.95 -17.66 18.07
C SER A 57 3.98 -16.65 16.93
N LEU A 58 3.94 -17.15 15.68
CA LEU A 58 3.87 -16.28 14.49
C LEU A 58 2.57 -15.46 14.45
N GLU A 59 1.48 -15.98 15.01
CA GLU A 59 0.23 -15.25 15.13
C GLU A 59 0.40 -14.03 16.06
N GLN A 60 0.97 -14.25 17.25
CA GLN A 60 1.23 -13.16 18.20
C GLN A 60 2.23 -12.16 17.65
N TYR A 61 3.27 -12.63 16.95
CA TYR A 61 4.21 -11.78 16.24
C TYR A 61 3.47 -10.85 15.27
N CYS A 62 2.65 -11.41 14.38
CA CYS A 62 1.88 -10.63 13.42
C CYS A 62 0.98 -9.61 14.11
N ILE A 63 0.27 -10.00 15.18
CA ILE A 63 -0.60 -9.11 15.96
C ILE A 63 0.21 -7.97 16.59
N ASP A 64 1.36 -8.24 17.18
CA ASP A 64 2.14 -7.24 17.93
C ASP A 64 2.93 -6.31 16.99
N THR A 65 3.33 -6.79 15.80
CA THR A 65 4.11 -6.00 14.84
C THR A 65 3.31 -5.43 13.68
N VAL A 66 2.00 -5.72 13.57
CA VAL A 66 1.19 -5.25 12.44
C VAL A 66 1.28 -3.74 12.28
N MET A 67 1.47 -3.29 11.05
CA MET A 67 1.41 -1.89 10.68
C MET A 67 0.74 -1.76 9.33
N THR A 68 0.34 -0.54 9.00
CA THR A 68 -0.17 -0.27 7.66
C THR A 68 0.96 -0.24 6.64
N VAL A 69 0.66 -0.71 5.43
CA VAL A 69 1.47 -0.47 4.24
C VAL A 69 0.90 0.69 3.40
N TRP A 70 0.02 1.50 4.00
CA TRP A 70 -0.61 2.69 3.42
C TRP A 70 -1.43 2.47 2.14
N HIS A 71 -1.84 1.22 1.85
CA HIS A 71 -2.65 0.86 0.68
C HIS A 71 -4.12 0.61 1.01
N TYR A 72 -4.71 1.49 1.81
CA TYR A 72 -6.13 1.42 2.16
C TYR A 72 -7.01 1.61 0.92
N HIS A 73 -8.12 0.87 0.87
CA HIS A 73 -9.08 0.87 -0.23
C HIS A 73 -10.46 0.40 0.25
N GLY A 74 -11.48 0.53 -0.58
CA GLY A 74 -12.87 0.20 -0.23
C GLY A 74 -13.65 1.38 0.41
N GLY A 75 -14.90 1.11 0.79
CA GLY A 75 -15.84 2.11 1.33
C GLY A 75 -16.91 2.54 0.32
N CYS A 76 -16.57 2.70 -0.96
CA CYS A 76 -17.49 3.11 -2.03
C CYS A 76 -17.57 2.03 -3.12
N ARG A 77 -17.78 0.77 -2.72
CA ARG A 77 -17.62 -0.39 -3.61
C ARG A 77 -18.64 -0.39 -4.76
N ILE A 78 -18.19 -0.87 -5.92
CA ILE A 78 -19.05 -1.19 -7.06
C ILE A 78 -20.11 -2.23 -6.66
N GLY A 79 -21.36 -2.01 -7.06
CA GLY A 79 -22.51 -2.84 -6.71
C GLY A 79 -23.04 -2.66 -5.28
N LYS A 80 -22.44 -1.75 -4.49
CA LYS A 80 -22.92 -1.37 -3.14
C LYS A 80 -23.22 0.11 -3.02
N VAL A 81 -22.32 0.98 -3.51
CA VAL A 81 -22.48 2.45 -3.47
C VAL A 81 -22.52 3.05 -4.87
N VAL A 82 -21.74 2.48 -5.80
CA VAL A 82 -21.70 2.91 -7.20
C VAL A 82 -22.03 1.77 -8.17
N ASP A 83 -22.50 2.11 -9.36
CA ASP A 83 -22.70 1.16 -10.46
C ASP A 83 -21.39 0.83 -11.20
N LYS A 84 -21.47 -0.02 -12.25
CA LYS A 84 -20.32 -0.40 -13.10
C LYS A 84 -19.72 0.76 -13.90
N ASP A 85 -20.42 1.89 -13.97
CA ASP A 85 -20.01 3.14 -14.60
C ASP A 85 -19.55 4.18 -13.58
N PHE A 86 -19.34 3.73 -12.33
CA PHE A 86 -18.88 4.51 -11.19
C PHE A 86 -19.86 5.62 -10.77
N LYS A 87 -21.13 5.53 -11.18
CA LYS A 87 -22.18 6.47 -10.78
C LYS A 87 -22.72 6.11 -9.41
N VAL A 88 -22.92 7.11 -8.56
CA VAL A 88 -23.50 6.92 -7.22
C VAL A 88 -24.99 6.57 -7.36
N PHE A 89 -25.45 5.54 -6.65
CA PHE A 89 -26.86 5.15 -6.70
C PHE A 89 -27.77 6.27 -6.18
N GLY A 90 -28.86 6.53 -6.92
CA GLY A 90 -29.86 7.54 -6.54
C GLY A 90 -29.40 9.00 -6.67
N VAL A 91 -28.21 9.26 -7.23
CA VAL A 91 -27.68 10.63 -7.39
C VAL A 91 -27.27 10.88 -8.84
N ASP A 92 -27.86 11.91 -9.44
CA ASP A 92 -27.52 12.32 -10.79
C ASP A 92 -26.22 13.14 -10.84
N GLY A 93 -25.47 12.97 -11.92
CA GLY A 93 -24.26 13.74 -12.18
C GLY A 93 -23.03 13.39 -11.31
N LEU A 94 -23.17 12.56 -10.28
CA LEU A 94 -22.09 12.23 -9.34
C LEU A 94 -21.43 10.87 -9.63
N ARG A 95 -20.10 10.83 -9.56
CA ARG A 95 -19.28 9.61 -9.69
C ARG A 95 -18.13 9.61 -8.67
N VAL A 96 -17.69 8.42 -8.29
CA VAL A 96 -16.50 8.21 -7.44
C VAL A 96 -15.49 7.36 -8.19
N ILE A 97 -14.28 7.88 -8.42
CA ILE A 97 -13.23 7.21 -9.21
C ILE A 97 -11.90 7.31 -8.45
N ASP A 98 -11.74 6.46 -7.45
CA ASP A 98 -10.53 6.32 -6.64
C ASP A 98 -10.43 4.89 -6.05
N ALA A 99 -9.47 4.67 -5.14
CA ALA A 99 -9.27 3.37 -4.51
C ALA A 99 -10.45 2.91 -3.62
N SER A 100 -11.35 3.81 -3.22
CA SER A 100 -12.51 3.44 -2.38
C SER A 100 -13.48 2.50 -3.11
N THR A 101 -13.37 2.42 -4.44
CA THR A 101 -14.22 1.59 -5.31
C THR A 101 -13.78 0.13 -5.41
N PHE A 102 -12.56 -0.19 -4.94
CA PHE A 102 -12.00 -1.53 -5.00
C PHE A 102 -12.47 -2.43 -3.85
N SER A 103 -12.69 -3.72 -4.17
CA SER A 103 -12.95 -4.77 -3.17
C SER A 103 -11.68 -5.43 -2.65
N PHE A 104 -10.59 -5.35 -3.42
CA PHE A 104 -9.27 -5.89 -3.10
C PHE A 104 -8.19 -4.99 -3.72
N SER A 105 -6.98 -5.00 -3.17
CA SER A 105 -5.88 -4.22 -3.73
C SER A 105 -5.54 -4.73 -5.13
N PRO A 106 -5.46 -3.86 -6.16
CA PRO A 106 -5.20 -4.26 -7.54
C PRO A 106 -3.72 -4.60 -7.83
N GLY A 107 -2.91 -4.84 -6.80
CA GLY A 107 -1.48 -5.16 -6.89
C GLY A 107 -0.71 -4.83 -5.61
N THR A 108 0.61 -5.06 -5.61
CA THR A 108 1.50 -4.76 -4.47
C THR A 108 1.59 -3.27 -4.18
N ASN A 109 1.74 -2.44 -5.23
CA ASN A 109 1.66 -0.98 -5.14
C ASN A 109 0.54 -0.49 -6.09
N PRO A 110 -0.61 -0.05 -5.55
CA PRO A 110 -1.79 0.26 -6.36
C PRO A 110 -1.73 1.62 -7.05
N GLN A 111 -0.72 2.46 -6.78
CA GLN A 111 -0.68 3.86 -7.24
C GLN A 111 -0.84 3.98 -8.77
N ALA A 112 -0.05 3.23 -9.54
CA ALA A 112 -0.09 3.29 -10.99
C ALA A 112 -1.47 2.87 -11.54
N THR A 113 -2.07 1.83 -10.94
CA THR A 113 -3.40 1.35 -11.33
C THR A 113 -4.49 2.37 -11.03
N ILE A 114 -4.41 3.07 -9.88
CA ILE A 114 -5.36 4.13 -9.50
C ILE A 114 -5.23 5.32 -10.46
N MET A 115 -4.01 5.74 -10.79
CA MET A 115 -3.78 6.82 -11.77
C MET A 115 -4.34 6.46 -13.15
N MET A 116 -4.12 5.23 -13.61
CA MET A 116 -4.66 4.71 -14.86
C MET A 116 -6.20 4.70 -14.85
N LEU A 117 -6.82 4.25 -13.75
CA LEU A 117 -8.28 4.24 -13.59
C LEU A 117 -8.87 5.63 -13.79
N GLY A 118 -8.29 6.64 -13.13
CA GLY A 118 -8.71 8.04 -13.27
C GLY A 118 -8.68 8.52 -14.72
N ARG A 119 -7.56 8.29 -15.43
CA ARG A 119 -7.43 8.65 -16.86
C ARG A 119 -8.42 7.89 -17.74
N SER A 120 -8.58 6.59 -17.53
CA SER A 120 -9.47 5.74 -18.33
C SER A 120 -10.92 6.19 -18.21
N MET A 121 -11.39 6.44 -16.99
CA MET A 121 -12.76 6.90 -16.75
C MET A 121 -12.99 8.34 -17.23
N GLY A 122 -12.01 9.24 -17.04
CA GLY A 122 -12.06 10.58 -17.61
C GLY A 122 -12.23 10.57 -19.13
N ARG A 123 -11.49 9.71 -19.85
CA ARG A 123 -11.65 9.52 -21.30
C ARG A 123 -13.04 8.99 -21.67
N ARG A 124 -13.56 8.00 -20.93
CA ARG A 124 -14.92 7.46 -21.16
C ARG A 124 -16.01 8.52 -20.98
N ILE A 125 -15.88 9.39 -19.97
CA ILE A 125 -16.81 10.51 -19.75
C ILE A 125 -16.78 11.48 -20.94
N LEU A 126 -15.59 11.86 -21.41
CA LEU A 126 -15.46 12.74 -22.57
C LEU A 126 -16.05 12.12 -23.85
N GLN A 127 -15.81 10.83 -24.09
CA GLN A 127 -16.38 10.11 -25.24
C GLN A 127 -17.91 10.07 -25.19
N ARG A 128 -18.49 9.87 -24.01
CA ARG A 128 -19.94 9.86 -23.82
C ARG A 128 -20.60 11.23 -24.02
N ARG A 129 -19.88 12.33 -23.75
CA ARG A 129 -20.37 13.70 -24.00
C ARG A 129 -20.34 14.12 -25.48
N ARG A 130 -19.55 13.42 -26.29
CA ARG A 130 -19.43 13.68 -27.74
C ARG A 130 -20.44 12.89 -28.58
N ARG A 131 -21.18 11.97 -27.96
CA ARG A 131 -22.31 11.26 -28.55
C ARG A 131 -23.59 11.93 -28.10
#